data_AF-A0AAD1EKN2-F1
#
_entry.id   AF-A0AAD1EKN2-F1
#
_cell.length_a   1.000
_cell.length_b   1.000
_cell.length_c   1.000
_cell.angle_alpha   90.00
_cell.angle_beta   90.00
_cell.angle_gamma   90.00
#
_symmetry.space_group_name_H-M   'P 1'
#
loop_
_entity.id
_entity.type
_entity.pdbx_description
1 polymer ?
#
loop_
_entity_poly.entity_id
_entity_poly.type
_entity_poly.pdbx_seq_one_letter_code
_entity_poly.pdbx_strand_id
1 'polypeptide(L)'
;MLTGKGYLNLRNGRRTEVSYQFTSDHDDRRAGYLLLDTAAFDDVAFCHRLIVDCDDGSSVVVAILNRSDGHLAVTGRVLALPVATD
;
A
#
# COMPACT_ATOMS: atom_id res chain seq x y z
N MET A 1 12.35 -7.12 -6.77
CA MET A 1 10.89 -7.09 -6.56
C MET A 1 10.65 -7.40 -5.10
N LEU A 2 9.98 -6.52 -4.37
CA LEU A 2 9.66 -6.70 -2.95
C LEU A 2 8.20 -7.16 -2.88
N THR A 3 7.99 -8.41 -2.44
CA THR A 3 6.68 -9.04 -2.36
C THR A 3 6.45 -9.58 -0.96
N GLY A 4 5.21 -9.53 -0.51
CA GLY A 4 4.85 -10.02 0.81
C GLY A 4 3.37 -9.80 1.08
N LYS A 5 2.99 -10.03 2.33
CA LYS A 5 1.66 -9.75 2.83
C LYS A 5 1.68 -8.49 3.67
N GLY A 6 0.54 -7.85 3.77
CA GLY A 6 0.41 -6.69 4.60
C GLY A 6 -1.04 -6.34 4.83
N TYR A 7 -1.22 -5.13 5.32
CA TYR A 7 -2.55 -4.59 5.56
C TYR A 7 -2.68 -3.22 4.94
N LEU A 8 -3.72 -3.07 4.12
CA LEU A 8 -4.13 -1.78 3.59
C LEU A 8 -5.02 -1.08 4.62
N ASN A 9 -4.53 0.04 5.14
CA ASN A 9 -5.25 0.91 6.05
C ASN A 9 -6.02 1.95 5.23
N LEU A 10 -7.35 1.86 5.27
CA LEU A 10 -8.27 2.78 4.63
C LEU A 10 -8.57 3.95 5.55
N ARG A 11 -8.94 5.11 4.98
CA ARG A 11 -9.19 6.34 5.76
C ARG A 11 -10.34 6.19 6.78
N ASN A 12 -11.31 5.34 6.49
CA ASN A 12 -12.43 5.07 7.39
C ASN A 12 -12.04 4.21 8.61
N GLY A 13 -10.75 3.94 8.81
CA GLY A 13 -10.24 3.10 9.88
C GLY A 13 -10.38 1.61 9.63
N ARG A 14 -11.00 1.19 8.50
CA ARG A 14 -11.02 -0.22 8.11
C ARG A 14 -9.63 -0.63 7.65
N ARG A 15 -9.29 -1.86 7.99
CA ARG A 15 -8.06 -2.53 7.60
C ARG A 15 -8.42 -3.79 6.82
N THR A 16 -7.69 -4.06 5.74
CA THR A 16 -7.90 -5.28 4.94
C THR A 16 -6.56 -5.92 4.61
N GLU A 17 -6.52 -7.26 4.62
CA GLU A 17 -5.33 -8.00 4.20
C GLU A 17 -5.10 -7.78 2.71
N VAL A 18 -3.83 -7.62 2.34
CA VAL A 18 -3.41 -7.40 0.95
C VAL A 18 -2.11 -8.14 0.70
N SER A 19 -1.94 -8.68 -0.50
CA SER A 19 -0.60 -9.10 -0.96
C SER A 19 -0.01 -7.97 -1.79
N TYR A 20 1.20 -7.53 -1.48
CA TYR A 20 1.87 -6.48 -2.24
C TYR A 20 2.92 -7.07 -3.19
N GLN A 21 3.07 -6.42 -4.33
CA GLN A 21 4.11 -6.68 -5.31
C GLN A 21 4.70 -5.35 -5.75
N PHE A 22 5.72 -4.89 -5.03
CA PHE A 22 6.43 -3.67 -5.38
C PHE A 22 7.61 -3.98 -6.29
N THR A 23 7.71 -3.25 -7.38
CA THR A 23 8.97 -3.09 -8.09
C THR A 23 9.87 -2.23 -7.21
N SER A 24 11.16 -2.60 -7.16
CA SER A 24 12.16 -1.74 -6.53
C SER A 24 12.35 -0.56 -7.47
N ASP A 25 11.67 0.53 -7.16
CA ASP A 25 11.96 1.86 -7.64
C ASP A 25 12.96 2.43 -6.60
N HIS A 26 14.10 2.94 -7.05
CA HIS A 26 15.26 3.27 -6.22
C HIS A 26 14.91 4.05 -4.93
N ASP A 27 15.71 3.87 -3.87
CA ASP A 27 15.55 4.52 -2.56
C ASP A 27 14.24 4.18 -1.81
N ASP A 28 13.51 5.21 -1.39
CA ASP A 28 12.29 5.13 -0.59
C ASP A 28 11.04 4.92 -1.44
N ARG A 29 11.14 4.92 -2.77
CA ARG A 29 9.98 4.83 -3.65
C ARG A 29 9.51 3.39 -3.85
N ARG A 30 8.21 3.23 -4.05
CA ARG A 30 7.59 1.94 -4.34
C ARG A 30 6.57 2.15 -5.45
N ALA A 31 6.65 1.34 -6.49
CA ALA A 31 5.60 1.24 -7.51
C ALA A 31 5.21 -0.23 -7.65
N GLY A 32 4.00 -0.54 -8.09
CA GLY A 32 3.59 -1.92 -8.34
C GLY A 32 2.13 -2.15 -8.03
N TYR A 33 1.82 -3.30 -7.43
CA TYR A 33 0.46 -3.77 -7.27
C TYR A 33 0.12 -4.16 -5.83
N LEU A 34 -1.12 -3.88 -5.46
CA LEU A 34 -1.79 -4.40 -4.29
C LEU A 34 -2.86 -5.38 -4.74
N LEU A 35 -2.74 -6.64 -4.34
CA LEU A 35 -3.66 -7.71 -4.70
C LEU A 35 -4.67 -7.91 -3.59
N LEU A 36 -5.92 -7.60 -3.90
CA LEU A 36 -7.09 -7.75 -3.05
C LEU A 36 -8.34 -7.72 -3.95
N ASP A 37 -9.42 -8.34 -3.49
CA ASP A 37 -10.73 -8.20 -4.13
C ASP A 37 -11.22 -6.76 -3.90
N THR A 38 -11.05 -5.91 -4.91
CA THR A 38 -11.46 -4.50 -4.80
C THR A 38 -12.96 -4.36 -4.93
N ALA A 39 -13.67 -5.31 -5.55
CA ALA A 39 -15.12 -5.24 -5.76
C ALA A 39 -15.91 -5.23 -4.42
N ALA A 40 -15.29 -5.71 -3.34
CA ALA A 40 -15.83 -5.62 -1.98
C ALA A 40 -15.78 -4.20 -1.35
N PHE A 41 -15.27 -3.19 -2.08
CA PHE A 41 -15.05 -1.83 -1.58
C PHE A 41 -15.63 -0.75 -2.50
N ASP A 42 -16.26 0.26 -1.88
CA ASP A 42 -16.69 1.49 -2.55
C ASP A 42 -15.48 2.28 -3.06
N ASP A 43 -15.63 2.95 -4.21
CA ASP A 43 -14.55 3.76 -4.82
C ASP A 43 -13.96 4.80 -3.86
N VAL A 44 -14.80 5.40 -3.03
CA VAL A 44 -14.41 6.42 -2.04
C VAL A 44 -13.36 5.88 -1.05
N ALA A 45 -13.31 4.57 -0.82
CA ALA A 45 -12.31 3.95 0.05
C ALA A 45 -10.87 4.18 -0.46
N PHE A 46 -10.69 4.40 -1.77
CA PHE A 46 -9.39 4.49 -2.44
C PHE A 46 -9.01 5.92 -2.88
N CYS A 47 -9.91 6.91 -2.74
CA CYS A 47 -9.69 8.29 -3.20
C CYS A 47 -8.74 9.13 -2.32
N HIS A 48 -8.18 8.54 -1.26
CA HIS A 48 -7.35 9.25 -0.29
C HIS A 48 -6.00 8.57 -0.11
N ARG A 49 -5.12 9.23 0.64
CA ARG A 49 -3.85 8.65 1.08
C ARG A 49 -4.12 7.33 1.79
N LEU A 50 -3.58 6.25 1.25
CA LEU A 50 -3.63 4.93 1.86
C LEU A 50 -2.26 4.56 2.41
N ILE A 51 -2.25 3.72 3.43
CA ILE A 51 -1.02 3.20 4.04
C ILE A 51 -1.07 1.68 3.96
N VAL A 52 0.00 1.08 3.48
CA VAL A 52 0.23 -0.36 3.53
C VAL A 52 1.23 -0.63 4.64
N ASP A 53 0.84 -1.38 5.66
CA ASP A 53 1.78 -1.96 6.61
C ASP A 53 2.24 -3.30 6.06
N CYS A 54 3.53 -3.40 5.75
CA CYS A 54 4.15 -4.61 5.22
C CYS A 54 4.55 -5.57 6.35
N ASP A 55 4.62 -6.86 6.04
CA ASP A 55 5.06 -7.91 6.98
C ASP A 55 6.54 -7.79 7.37
N ASP A 56 7.35 -7.09 6.56
CA ASP A 56 8.74 -6.72 6.86
C ASP A 56 8.87 -5.56 7.88
N GLY A 57 7.75 -5.04 8.38
CA GLY A 57 7.69 -3.95 9.35
C GLY A 57 7.78 -2.56 8.75
N SER A 58 7.91 -2.43 7.42
CA SER A 58 7.84 -1.13 6.75
C SER A 58 6.39 -0.66 6.58
N SER A 59 6.20 0.65 6.54
CA SER A 59 4.92 1.25 6.14
C SER A 59 5.11 2.04 4.86
N VAL A 60 4.26 1.81 3.86
CA VAL A 60 4.33 2.48 2.56
C VAL A 60 3.08 3.32 2.39
N VAL A 61 3.26 4.64 2.18
CA VAL A 61 2.16 5.49 1.72
C VAL A 61 2.01 5.33 0.23
N VAL A 62 0.79 5.04 -0.22
CA VAL A 62 0.49 4.79 -1.62
C VAL A 62 -0.60 5.71 -2.14
N ALA A 63 -0.51 6.02 -3.43
CA ALA A 63 -1.54 6.59 -4.27
C ALA A 63 -1.94 5.55 -5.32
N ILE A 64 -3.24 5.45 -5.61
CA ILE A 64 -3.78 4.54 -6.60
C ILE A 64 -3.65 5.17 -7.99
N LEU A 65 -3.03 4.44 -8.92
CA LEU A 65 -2.89 4.83 -10.32
C LEU A 65 -3.98 4.20 -11.19
N ASN A 66 -4.37 2.97 -10.88
CA ASN A 66 -5.42 2.24 -11.58
C ASN A 66 -6.08 1.22 -10.65
N ARG A 67 -7.34 0.90 -10.92
CA ARG A 67 -8.11 -0.13 -10.22
C ARG A 67 -8.61 -1.17 -11.21
N SER A 68 -8.54 -2.43 -10.80
CA SER A 68 -9.30 -3.53 -11.39
C SER A 68 -9.97 -4.32 -10.26
N ASP A 69 -10.81 -5.29 -10.61
CA ASP A 69 -11.49 -6.12 -9.61
C ASP A 69 -10.53 -6.89 -8.70
N GLY A 70 -9.36 -7.32 -9.20
CA GLY A 70 -8.40 -8.14 -8.45
C GLY A 70 -7.14 -7.43 -7.95
N HIS A 71 -6.92 -6.17 -8.35
CA HIS A 71 -5.75 -5.43 -7.92
C HIS A 71 -5.88 -3.92 -8.05
N LEU A 72 -5.04 -3.21 -7.29
CA LEU A 72 -4.77 -1.79 -7.44
C LEU A 72 -3.34 -1.60 -7.95
N ALA A 73 -3.15 -0.86 -9.03
CA ALA A 73 -1.84 -0.36 -9.43
C ALA A 73 -1.53 0.88 -8.59
N VAL A 74 -0.32 0.95 -8.02
CA VAL A 74 0.05 1.98 -7.05
C VAL A 74 1.43 2.56 -7.31
N THR A 75 1.62 3.79 -6.85
CA THR A 75 2.92 4.40 -6.58
C THR A 75 2.93 4.93 -5.15
N GLY A 76 4.09 5.02 -4.53
CA GLY A 76 4.19 5.31 -3.13
C GLY A 76 5.62 5.51 -2.66
N ARG A 77 5.74 5.73 -1.36
CA ARG A 77 7.03 5.86 -0.67
C ARG A 77 6.97 5.21 0.71
N VAL A 78 8.08 4.61 1.11
CA VAL A 78 8.31 4.12 2.46
C VAL A 78 8.27 5.31 3.41
N LEU A 79 7.46 5.21 4.44
CA LEU A 79 7.50 6.13 5.56
C LEU A 79 8.78 5.83 6.34
N ALA A 80 9.71 6.79 6.35
CA ALA A 80 10.84 6.71 7.26
C ALA A 80 10.28 6.56 8.69
N LEU A 81 10.72 5.52 9.40
CA LEU A 81 10.52 5.45 10.84
C LEU A 81 11.12 6.73 11.44
N PRO A 82 10.47 7.37 12.43
CA PRO A 82 11.12 8.44 13.16
C PRO A 82 12.49 7.92 13.62
N VAL A 83 13.57 8.57 13.19
CA VAL A 83 14.87 8.35 13.81
C VAL A 83 14.67 8.73 15.27
N ALA A 84 14.70 7.75 16.16
CA ALA A 84 14.79 8.02 17.58
C ALA A 84 16.11 8.78 17.78
N THR A 85 16.02 10.10 17.89
CA THR A 85 17.10 10.90 18.43
C THR A 85 17.17 10.57 19.92
N ASP A 86 18.23 9.84 20.27
CA ASP A 86 18.70 9.61 21.64
C ASP A 86 19.09 10.96 22.31
#